data_AF-A0A0K3AXQ5-F1
#
_entry.id   AF-A0A0K3AXQ5-F1
#
_cell.length_a   1.000
_cell.length_b   1.000
_cell.length_c   1.000
_cell.angle_alpha   90.00
_cell.angle_beta   90.00
_cell.angle_gamma   90.00
#
_symmetry.space_group_name_H-M   'P 1'
#
loop_
_entity.id
_entity.type
_entity.pdbx_description
1 polymer ?
#
loop_
_entity_poly.entity_id
_entity_poly.type
_entity_poly.pdbx_seq_one_letter_code
_entity_poly.pdbx_strand_id
1 'polypeptide(L)'
;MVLLAEAAVGLGGMSVNKYRTKADRARTKSLLHGAIEQLPVGADVLRARLRTRLTAEEAFENATLDGMLEALDDARRTGDQLALAEALSLTHHAMFSPQYGEQRLAVAEELIVVAAAAGLDTLTLVGICRRTIDLFHLGDPRAERSLTELGRRASALESRSVLYIHSAMEVMLLVRAGRLDEAADQAAVCYQRGAELGDADALAYYHAQLFSIRWLQGRGSELADLAEQMANSPTMPDLNFTFNATSALLAAEAGAHDRARSALQRITSIGLENIPYISTWLAFMFAVVHAAALLQEETVARQAYDLLLPYAHLPMVPSVGVTCLGSTELPLGMAALTFGDMDTAIDHLTRAVTANVRLGHRPLTAYARADLAEALLRRNNHGDRPRANELLDSAIAEANAMGMTNRMGRCLKPQTISLGHRDNHWVVGYGDRETTVDDLVGVRYLARLVANPGTEISALDLVSGGPDSANQPLIDDTARAAYTARAHVLVAEITEARDNADHARVARLEVELDALTAEIERSTGRAGRSRAFTGSAERARIAVRKAITRAIDAVEAREPAAAMALRSTVTTGYQCSYRPTATPV
;
A
#
# COMPACT_ATOMS: atom_id res chain seq x y z
N MET A 1 46.64 -22.85 -12.58
CA MET A 1 45.64 -22.68 -13.67
C MET A 1 44.35 -23.42 -13.34
N VAL A 2 44.35 -24.75 -13.12
CA VAL A 2 43.15 -25.50 -12.72
C VAL A 2 42.53 -25.01 -11.40
N LEU A 3 43.34 -24.75 -10.36
CA LEU A 3 42.85 -24.19 -9.08
C LEU A 3 42.16 -22.82 -9.24
N LEU A 4 42.64 -21.97 -10.15
CA LEU A 4 42.02 -20.68 -10.45
C LEU A 4 40.66 -20.89 -11.13
N ALA A 5 40.58 -21.83 -12.07
CA ALA A 5 39.35 -22.20 -12.76
C ALA A 5 38.32 -22.82 -11.80
N GLU A 6 38.71 -23.73 -10.92
CA GLU A 6 37.82 -24.31 -9.90
C GLU A 6 37.30 -23.24 -8.94
N ALA A 7 38.16 -22.34 -8.47
CA ALA A 7 37.74 -21.20 -7.65
C ALA A 7 36.80 -20.26 -8.42
N ALA A 8 37.07 -20.02 -9.70
CA ALA A 8 36.26 -19.13 -10.54
C ALA A 8 34.84 -19.69 -10.79
N VAL A 9 34.67 -21.00 -10.97
CA VAL A 9 33.34 -21.64 -11.08
C VAL A 9 32.50 -21.40 -9.82
N GLY A 10 33.14 -21.42 -8.64
CA GLY A 10 32.46 -21.26 -7.35
C GLY A 10 32.11 -19.82 -6.95
N LEU A 11 32.69 -18.80 -7.60
CA LEU A 11 32.65 -17.40 -7.16
C LEU A 11 31.23 -16.84 -6.94
N GLY A 12 30.25 -17.29 -7.72
CA GLY A 12 28.90 -16.75 -7.64
C GLY A 12 27.87 -17.65 -6.94
N GLY A 13 28.28 -18.75 -6.31
CA GLY A 13 27.39 -19.60 -5.52
C GLY A 13 26.23 -20.23 -6.31
N MET A 14 25.09 -20.49 -5.67
CA MET A 14 23.96 -21.23 -6.27
C MET A 14 23.09 -20.44 -7.27
N SER A 15 23.27 -19.12 -7.37
CA SER A 15 22.47 -18.22 -8.23
C SER A 15 23.38 -17.25 -8.96
N VAL A 16 22.88 -16.58 -10.00
CA VAL A 16 23.65 -15.56 -10.74
C VAL A 16 23.15 -14.16 -10.39
N ASN A 17 23.88 -13.12 -10.82
CA ASN A 17 23.51 -11.71 -10.60
C ASN A 17 23.32 -11.31 -9.12
N LYS A 18 24.06 -11.95 -8.20
CA LYS A 18 24.11 -11.54 -6.77
C LYS A 18 25.09 -10.39 -6.51
N TYR A 19 25.87 -10.00 -7.51
CA TYR A 19 26.79 -8.85 -7.44
C TYR A 19 26.04 -7.55 -7.78
N ARG A 20 25.81 -6.70 -6.77
CA ARG A 20 25.00 -5.49 -6.91
C ARG A 20 25.73 -4.34 -7.61
N THR A 21 27.05 -4.33 -7.64
CA THR A 21 27.82 -3.28 -8.31
C THR A 21 28.23 -3.70 -9.72
N LYS A 22 28.25 -2.75 -10.67
CA LYS A 22 28.77 -2.96 -12.02
C LYS A 22 30.24 -3.40 -12.00
N ALA A 23 31.02 -2.89 -11.05
CA ALA A 23 32.43 -3.25 -10.87
C ALA A 23 32.61 -4.71 -10.46
N ASP A 24 31.83 -5.20 -9.49
CA ASP A 24 31.92 -6.59 -9.02
C ASP A 24 31.50 -7.57 -10.14
N ARG A 25 30.44 -7.24 -10.89
CA ARG A 25 30.02 -8.03 -12.06
C ARG A 25 31.11 -8.09 -13.13
N ALA A 26 31.67 -6.94 -13.50
CA ALA A 26 32.75 -6.88 -14.49
C ALA A 26 33.98 -7.68 -14.05
N ARG A 27 34.33 -7.60 -12.76
CA ARG A 27 35.43 -8.38 -12.17
C ARG A 27 35.18 -9.88 -12.24
N THR A 28 34.00 -10.35 -11.87
CA THR A 28 33.66 -11.78 -11.95
C THR A 28 33.70 -12.29 -13.39
N LYS A 29 33.14 -11.56 -14.35
CA LYS A 29 33.20 -11.93 -15.77
C LYS A 29 34.64 -11.96 -16.30
N SER A 30 35.46 -10.99 -15.92
CA SER A 30 36.87 -10.96 -16.31
C SER A 30 37.65 -12.16 -15.75
N LEU A 31 37.37 -12.57 -14.51
CA LEU A 31 37.96 -13.76 -13.91
C LEU A 31 37.50 -15.05 -14.62
N LEU A 32 36.22 -15.16 -14.97
CA LEU A 32 35.69 -16.31 -15.70
C LEU A 32 36.31 -16.41 -17.10
N HIS A 33 36.36 -15.30 -17.85
CA HIS A 33 37.04 -15.24 -19.16
C HIS A 33 38.51 -15.65 -19.05
N GLY A 34 39.26 -15.02 -18.15
CA GLY A 34 40.68 -15.33 -17.97
C GLY A 34 40.92 -16.78 -17.54
N ALA A 35 40.03 -17.36 -16.74
CA ALA A 35 40.10 -18.77 -16.36
C ALA A 35 39.87 -19.70 -17.57
N ILE A 36 38.92 -19.39 -18.45
CA ILE A 36 38.64 -20.17 -19.66
C ILE A 36 39.85 -20.16 -20.61
N GLU A 37 40.46 -18.99 -20.84
CA GLU A 37 41.61 -18.82 -21.75
C GLU A 37 42.86 -19.58 -21.27
N GLN A 38 43.02 -19.73 -19.96
CA GLN A 38 44.19 -20.38 -19.34
C GLN A 38 44.00 -21.88 -19.10
N LEU A 39 42.85 -22.47 -19.48
CA LEU A 39 42.63 -23.90 -19.30
C LEU A 39 43.48 -24.74 -20.26
N PRO A 40 44.12 -25.83 -19.78
CA PRO A 40 44.85 -26.73 -20.65
C PRO A 40 43.92 -27.46 -21.62
N VAL A 41 44.49 -27.91 -22.74
CA VAL A 41 43.81 -28.82 -23.67
C VAL A 41 43.40 -30.09 -22.91
N GLY A 42 42.17 -30.58 -23.13
CA GLY A 42 41.61 -31.76 -22.44
C GLY A 42 40.85 -31.46 -21.14
N ALA A 43 40.82 -30.21 -20.65
CA ALA A 43 40.00 -29.82 -19.50
C ALA A 43 38.53 -29.49 -19.89
N ASP A 44 37.90 -30.36 -20.69
CA ASP A 44 36.64 -30.03 -21.39
C ASP A 44 35.45 -29.87 -20.43
N VAL A 45 35.38 -30.69 -19.37
CA VAL A 45 34.35 -30.57 -18.32
C VAL A 45 34.45 -29.22 -17.59
N LEU A 46 35.65 -28.84 -17.16
CA LEU A 46 35.86 -27.58 -16.44
C LEU A 46 35.64 -26.36 -17.35
N ARG A 47 35.97 -26.48 -18.64
CA ARG A 47 35.65 -25.47 -19.65
C ARG A 47 34.14 -25.30 -19.82
N ALA A 48 33.39 -26.40 -19.91
CA ALA A 48 31.92 -26.36 -20.02
C ALA A 48 31.29 -25.70 -18.78
N ARG A 49 31.75 -26.05 -17.57
CA ARG A 49 31.28 -25.44 -16.31
C ARG A 49 31.55 -23.94 -16.24
N LEU A 50 32.76 -23.50 -16.60
CA LEU A 50 33.09 -22.06 -16.64
C LEU A 50 32.27 -21.30 -17.69
N ARG A 51 32.10 -21.86 -18.90
CA ARG A 51 31.27 -21.25 -19.94
C ARG A 51 29.82 -21.13 -19.50
N THR A 52 29.26 -22.19 -18.93
CA THR A 52 27.92 -22.19 -18.33
C THR A 52 27.77 -21.03 -17.35
N ARG A 53 28.76 -20.85 -16.45
CA ARG A 53 28.74 -19.76 -15.47
C ARG A 53 28.80 -18.39 -16.12
N LEU A 54 29.73 -18.18 -17.04
CA LEU A 54 29.91 -16.91 -17.74
C LEU A 54 28.65 -16.52 -18.49
N THR A 55 28.10 -17.44 -19.29
CA THR A 55 26.93 -17.17 -20.10
C THR A 55 25.68 -16.95 -19.26
N ALA A 56 25.58 -17.59 -18.09
CA ALA A 56 24.50 -17.30 -17.15
C ALA A 56 24.59 -15.87 -16.57
N GLU A 57 25.79 -15.33 -16.31
CA GLU A 57 25.94 -13.93 -15.90
C GLU A 57 25.64 -12.96 -17.08
N GLU A 58 25.96 -13.33 -18.32
CA GLU A 58 25.68 -12.53 -19.53
C GLU A 58 24.19 -12.52 -19.91
N ALA A 59 23.48 -13.63 -19.72
CA ALA A 59 22.04 -13.75 -20.01
C ALA A 59 21.21 -12.72 -19.23
N PHE A 60 21.64 -12.35 -18.02
CA PHE A 60 21.00 -11.31 -17.21
C PHE A 60 21.20 -9.89 -17.76
N GLU A 61 22.29 -9.63 -18.47
CA GLU A 61 22.57 -8.32 -19.05
C GLU A 61 21.88 -8.14 -20.41
N ASN A 62 21.89 -9.20 -21.22
CA ASN A 62 21.43 -9.14 -22.61
C ASN A 62 19.96 -9.58 -22.78
N ALA A 63 19.35 -10.16 -21.75
CA ALA A 63 18.00 -10.73 -21.79
C ALA A 63 17.80 -11.79 -22.90
N THR A 64 18.85 -12.54 -23.24
CA THR A 64 18.85 -13.60 -24.26
C THR A 64 19.18 -14.97 -23.66
N LEU A 65 18.56 -16.04 -24.19
CA LEU A 65 18.82 -17.41 -23.74
C LEU A 65 19.75 -18.22 -24.66
N ASP A 66 20.04 -17.76 -25.88
CA ASP A 66 20.73 -18.56 -26.90
C ASP A 66 22.04 -19.15 -26.40
N GLY A 67 22.94 -18.32 -25.86
CA GLY A 67 24.20 -18.80 -25.31
C GLY A 67 24.03 -19.74 -24.11
N MET A 68 22.97 -19.58 -23.32
CA MET A 68 22.70 -20.44 -22.17
C MET A 68 22.26 -21.83 -22.62
N LEU A 69 21.43 -21.90 -23.67
CA LEU A 69 21.01 -23.16 -24.28
C LEU A 69 22.20 -23.87 -24.94
N GLU A 70 23.07 -23.13 -25.63
CA GLU A 70 24.32 -23.69 -26.17
C GLU A 70 25.23 -24.23 -25.07
N ALA A 71 25.38 -23.52 -23.95
CA ALA A 71 26.18 -23.97 -22.82
C ALA A 71 25.58 -25.23 -22.15
N LEU A 72 24.26 -25.36 -22.10
CA LEU A 72 23.59 -26.57 -21.62
C LEU A 72 23.87 -27.77 -22.52
N ASP A 73 23.81 -27.60 -23.84
CA ASP A 73 24.14 -28.66 -24.80
C ASP A 73 25.63 -29.02 -24.75
N ASP A 74 26.52 -28.06 -24.55
CA ASP A 74 27.94 -28.30 -24.28
C ASP A 74 28.12 -29.17 -23.04
N ALA A 75 27.45 -28.86 -21.93
CA ALA A 75 27.49 -29.65 -20.71
C ALA A 75 26.99 -31.08 -20.94
N ARG A 76 25.89 -31.27 -21.68
CA ARG A 76 25.39 -32.60 -22.06
C ARG A 76 26.42 -33.41 -22.84
N ARG A 77 27.14 -32.79 -23.79
CA ARG A 77 28.16 -33.46 -24.61
C ARG A 77 29.36 -33.95 -23.81
N THR A 78 29.65 -33.36 -22.64
CA THR A 78 30.74 -33.84 -21.78
C THR A 78 30.47 -35.20 -21.14
N GLY A 79 29.19 -35.59 -20.98
CA GLY A 79 28.77 -36.77 -20.22
C GLY A 79 28.95 -36.65 -18.70
N ASP A 80 29.49 -35.53 -18.20
CA ASP A 80 29.72 -35.28 -16.78
C ASP A 80 28.43 -34.82 -16.07
N GLN A 81 28.05 -35.53 -15.01
CA GLN A 81 26.78 -35.29 -14.32
C GLN A 81 26.78 -34.00 -13.49
N LEU A 82 27.94 -33.59 -12.95
CA LEU A 82 28.05 -32.35 -12.21
C LEU A 82 27.92 -31.14 -13.14
N ALA A 83 28.63 -31.16 -14.27
CA ALA A 83 28.53 -30.11 -15.29
C ALA A 83 27.10 -29.99 -15.82
N LEU A 84 26.43 -31.11 -16.10
CA LEU A 84 25.04 -31.10 -16.54
C LEU A 84 24.09 -30.53 -15.47
N ALA A 85 24.22 -30.95 -14.20
CA ALA A 85 23.37 -30.46 -13.12
C ALA A 85 23.56 -28.95 -12.86
N GLU A 86 24.79 -28.45 -12.90
CA GLU A 86 25.06 -27.00 -12.79
C GLU A 86 24.45 -26.24 -13.97
N ALA A 87 24.60 -26.76 -15.19
CA ALA A 87 24.04 -26.13 -16.39
C ALA A 87 22.51 -26.09 -16.38
N LEU A 88 21.84 -27.17 -15.98
CA LEU A 88 20.38 -27.19 -15.82
C LEU A 88 19.92 -26.16 -14.78
N SER A 89 20.60 -26.08 -13.64
CA SER A 89 20.28 -25.10 -12.58
C SER A 89 20.40 -23.67 -13.09
N LEU A 90 21.49 -23.33 -13.78
CA LEU A 90 21.71 -21.98 -14.31
C LEU A 90 20.79 -21.64 -15.48
N THR A 91 20.51 -22.61 -16.37
CA THR A 91 19.54 -22.46 -17.46
C THR A 91 18.16 -22.15 -16.92
N HIS A 92 17.70 -22.90 -15.92
CA HIS A 92 16.44 -22.61 -15.25
C HIS A 92 16.42 -21.18 -14.70
N HIS A 93 17.52 -20.71 -14.10
CA HIS A 93 17.56 -19.36 -13.52
C HIS A 93 17.54 -18.27 -14.60
N ALA A 94 18.11 -18.51 -15.77
CA ALA A 94 18.03 -17.58 -16.91
C ALA A 94 16.60 -17.52 -17.49
N MET A 95 15.85 -18.62 -17.43
CA MET A 95 14.44 -18.73 -17.86
C MET A 95 13.42 -18.10 -16.90
N PHE A 96 13.85 -17.27 -15.95
CA PHE A 96 13.00 -16.75 -14.87
C PHE A 96 12.14 -15.57 -15.34
N SER A 97 11.28 -15.82 -16.33
CA SER A 97 10.28 -14.92 -16.91
C SER A 97 8.98 -15.69 -17.21
N PRO A 98 7.83 -15.01 -17.43
CA PRO A 98 6.55 -15.70 -17.55
C PRO A 98 6.44 -16.58 -18.82
N GLN A 99 7.13 -16.23 -19.90
CA GLN A 99 7.04 -16.98 -21.16
C GLN A 99 7.65 -18.39 -21.13
N TYR A 100 8.48 -18.70 -20.11
CA TYR A 100 9.20 -19.97 -20.02
C TYR A 100 8.67 -20.90 -18.91
N GLY A 101 7.51 -20.60 -18.31
CA GLY A 101 7.02 -21.31 -17.12
C GLY A 101 6.99 -22.83 -17.25
N GLU A 102 6.42 -23.34 -18.35
CA GLU A 102 6.31 -24.80 -18.59
C GLU A 102 7.66 -25.44 -18.91
N GLN A 103 8.46 -24.79 -19.77
CA GLN A 103 9.79 -25.27 -20.14
C GLN A 103 10.71 -25.33 -18.91
N ARG A 104 10.59 -24.36 -18.02
CA ARG A 104 11.41 -24.24 -16.81
C ARG A 104 11.13 -25.36 -15.82
N LEU A 105 9.87 -25.77 -15.67
CA LEU A 105 9.49 -26.91 -14.83
C LEU A 105 10.16 -28.20 -15.30
N ALA A 106 10.18 -28.45 -16.62
CA ALA A 106 10.85 -29.63 -17.18
C ALA A 106 12.36 -29.63 -16.90
N VAL A 107 13.02 -28.47 -16.98
CA VAL A 107 14.44 -28.31 -16.63
C VAL A 107 14.68 -28.59 -15.14
N ALA A 108 13.78 -28.15 -14.25
CA ALA A 108 13.87 -28.46 -12.81
C ALA A 108 13.74 -29.96 -12.54
N GLU A 109 12.84 -30.65 -13.25
CA GLU A 109 12.65 -32.10 -13.11
C GLU A 109 13.87 -32.89 -13.63
N GLU A 110 14.43 -32.52 -14.78
CA GLU A 110 15.69 -33.09 -15.29
C GLU A 110 16.84 -32.90 -14.28
N LEU A 111 16.97 -31.70 -13.71
CA LEU A 111 17.98 -31.40 -12.69
C LEU A 111 17.85 -32.33 -11.48
N ILE A 112 16.64 -32.55 -10.96
CA ILE A 112 16.41 -33.44 -9.81
C ILE A 112 16.89 -34.85 -10.14
N VAL A 113 16.53 -35.37 -11.32
CA VAL A 113 16.89 -36.73 -11.74
C VAL A 113 18.40 -36.88 -11.89
N VAL A 114 19.04 -35.98 -12.64
CA VAL A 114 20.50 -35.99 -12.89
C VAL A 114 21.27 -35.88 -11.57
N ALA A 115 20.92 -34.89 -10.74
CA ALA A 115 21.62 -34.66 -9.48
C ALA A 115 21.45 -35.84 -8.50
N ALA A 116 20.24 -36.40 -8.38
CA ALA A 116 19.98 -37.51 -7.48
C ALA A 116 20.69 -38.80 -7.92
N ALA A 117 20.68 -39.11 -9.22
CA ALA A 117 21.38 -40.28 -9.76
C ALA A 117 22.90 -40.20 -9.56
N ALA A 118 23.46 -39.00 -9.55
CA ALA A 118 24.88 -38.74 -9.34
C ALA A 118 25.28 -38.55 -7.87
N GLY A 119 24.36 -38.62 -6.90
CA GLY A 119 24.63 -38.38 -5.48
C GLY A 119 24.97 -36.92 -5.15
N LEU A 120 24.50 -35.97 -5.96
CA LEU A 120 24.72 -34.53 -5.78
C LEU A 120 23.60 -33.94 -4.91
N ASP A 121 23.62 -34.22 -3.61
CA ASP A 121 22.53 -33.90 -2.68
C ASP A 121 22.15 -32.41 -2.66
N THR A 122 23.13 -31.51 -2.64
CA THR A 122 22.89 -30.06 -2.67
C THR A 122 22.18 -29.62 -3.95
N LEU A 123 22.60 -30.13 -5.11
CA LEU A 123 21.97 -29.79 -6.39
C LEU A 123 20.59 -30.44 -6.54
N THR A 124 20.40 -31.63 -5.95
CA THR A 124 19.06 -32.25 -5.84
C THR A 124 18.12 -31.36 -5.05
N LEU A 125 18.57 -30.82 -3.91
CA LEU A 125 17.79 -29.88 -3.11
C LEU A 125 17.47 -28.58 -3.88
N VAL A 126 18.44 -28.03 -4.62
CA VAL A 126 18.23 -26.87 -5.50
C VAL A 126 17.19 -27.17 -6.58
N GLY A 127 17.23 -28.35 -7.20
CA GLY A 127 16.22 -28.80 -8.15
C GLY A 127 14.80 -28.84 -7.54
N ILE A 128 14.66 -29.35 -6.32
CA ILE A 128 13.37 -29.39 -5.61
C ILE A 128 12.90 -27.97 -5.27
N CYS A 129 13.81 -27.07 -4.89
CA CYS A 129 13.51 -25.66 -4.66
C CYS A 129 12.94 -25.01 -5.93
N ARG A 130 13.64 -25.17 -7.04
CA ARG A 130 13.25 -24.70 -8.38
C ARG A 130 11.90 -25.24 -8.85
N ARG A 131 11.68 -26.55 -8.75
CA ARG A 131 10.38 -27.16 -9.04
C ARG A 131 9.27 -26.56 -8.18
N THR A 132 9.52 -26.34 -6.88
CA THR A 132 8.53 -25.74 -5.98
C THR A 132 8.16 -24.32 -6.41
N ILE A 133 9.16 -23.52 -6.78
CA ILE A 133 8.99 -22.18 -7.33
C ILE A 133 8.09 -22.23 -8.59
N ASP A 134 8.38 -23.14 -9.51
CA ASP A 134 7.65 -23.24 -10.78
C ASP A 134 6.20 -23.66 -10.60
N LEU A 135 5.95 -24.60 -9.69
CA LEU A 135 4.59 -25.01 -9.35
C LEU A 135 3.77 -23.82 -8.81
N PHE A 136 4.37 -22.93 -8.01
CA PHE A 136 3.68 -21.70 -7.59
C PHE A 136 3.44 -20.73 -8.76
N HIS A 137 4.41 -20.54 -9.66
CA HIS A 137 4.24 -19.68 -10.84
C HIS A 137 3.20 -20.18 -11.83
N LEU A 138 2.96 -21.49 -11.88
CA LEU A 138 1.96 -22.13 -12.74
C LEU A 138 0.59 -22.27 -12.04
N GLY A 139 0.49 -21.93 -10.76
CA GLY A 139 -0.72 -22.15 -9.96
C GLY A 139 -1.07 -23.64 -9.80
N ASP A 140 -0.07 -24.53 -9.87
CA ASP A 140 -0.26 -25.97 -9.80
C ASP A 140 -0.62 -26.40 -8.37
N PRO A 141 -1.67 -27.24 -8.18
CA PRO A 141 -2.10 -27.68 -6.85
C PRO A 141 -1.06 -28.50 -6.09
N ARG A 142 -0.01 -28.99 -6.75
CA ARG A 142 1.11 -29.70 -6.11
C ARG A 142 2.09 -28.77 -5.40
N ALA A 143 2.00 -27.46 -5.57
CA ALA A 143 2.98 -26.50 -5.07
C ALA A 143 3.20 -26.60 -3.54
N GLU A 144 2.13 -26.62 -2.74
CA GLU A 144 2.22 -26.66 -1.28
C GLU A 144 2.78 -28.00 -0.76
N ARG A 145 2.46 -29.10 -1.45
CA ARG A 145 3.07 -30.41 -1.17
C ARG A 145 4.57 -30.39 -1.49
N SER A 146 4.96 -29.76 -2.61
CA SER A 146 6.36 -29.60 -2.98
C SER A 146 7.11 -28.72 -1.97
N LEU A 147 6.48 -27.67 -1.45
CA LEU A 147 7.04 -26.82 -0.39
C LEU A 147 7.28 -27.61 0.90
N THR A 148 6.32 -28.44 1.30
CA THR A 148 6.47 -29.33 2.47
C THR A 148 7.65 -30.29 2.29
N GLU A 149 7.81 -30.87 1.09
CA GLU A 149 8.96 -31.71 0.76
C GLU A 149 10.27 -30.93 0.82
N LEU A 150 10.30 -29.72 0.25
CA LEU A 150 11.45 -28.82 0.24
C LEU A 150 11.91 -28.51 1.66
N GLY A 151 11.00 -28.10 2.55
CA GLY A 151 11.31 -27.79 3.95
C GLY A 151 11.94 -28.97 4.66
N ARG A 152 11.32 -30.17 4.56
CA ARG A 152 11.84 -31.39 5.19
C ARG A 152 13.25 -31.74 4.72
N ARG A 153 13.52 -31.68 3.41
CA ARG A 153 14.84 -32.00 2.84
C ARG A 153 15.88 -30.93 3.16
N ALA A 154 15.49 -29.65 3.13
CA ALA A 154 16.37 -28.54 3.47
C ALA A 154 16.80 -28.59 4.94
N SER A 155 15.88 -28.92 5.86
CA SER A 155 16.20 -29.15 7.27
C SER A 155 17.14 -30.34 7.47
N ALA A 156 16.90 -31.46 6.78
CA ALA A 156 17.76 -32.64 6.89
C ALA A 156 19.20 -32.40 6.39
N LEU A 157 19.38 -31.51 5.41
CA LEU A 157 20.68 -31.10 4.88
C LEU A 157 21.26 -29.85 5.56
N GLU A 158 20.57 -29.31 6.58
CA GLU A 158 20.93 -28.06 7.27
C GLU A 158 21.18 -26.87 6.32
N SER A 159 20.49 -26.86 5.17
CA SER A 159 20.72 -25.88 4.10
C SER A 159 20.06 -24.54 4.45
N ARG A 160 20.81 -23.65 5.11
CA ARG A 160 20.30 -22.34 5.54
C ARG A 160 19.78 -21.49 4.38
N SER A 161 20.43 -21.54 3.21
CA SER A 161 20.02 -20.77 2.02
C SER A 161 18.67 -21.21 1.46
N VAL A 162 18.42 -22.52 1.39
CA VAL A 162 17.14 -23.05 0.93
C VAL A 162 16.05 -22.87 1.99
N LEU A 163 16.38 -22.99 3.27
CA LEU A 163 15.45 -22.69 4.38
C LEU A 163 15.02 -21.21 4.38
N TYR A 164 15.90 -20.29 3.97
CA TYR A 164 15.54 -18.89 3.79
C TYR A 164 14.53 -18.70 2.65
N ILE A 165 14.74 -19.32 1.48
CA ILE A 165 13.78 -19.27 0.36
C ILE A 165 12.44 -19.90 0.76
N HIS A 166 12.48 -21.04 1.45
CA HIS A 166 11.28 -21.68 2.01
C HIS A 166 10.51 -20.72 2.92
N SER A 167 11.21 -20.04 3.83
CA SER A 167 10.63 -19.05 4.75
C SER A 167 9.93 -17.91 4.00
N ALA A 168 10.45 -17.49 2.84
CA ALA A 168 9.81 -16.44 2.04
C ALA A 168 8.48 -16.91 1.43
N MET A 169 8.41 -18.18 0.98
CA MET A 169 7.16 -18.78 0.48
C MET A 169 6.14 -19.00 1.60
N GLU A 170 6.57 -19.32 2.82
CA GLU A 170 5.68 -19.43 3.98
C GLU A 170 4.98 -18.10 4.29
N VAL A 171 5.71 -16.97 4.23
CA VAL A 171 5.11 -15.62 4.35
C VAL A 171 4.05 -15.41 3.26
N MET A 172 4.36 -15.77 2.01
CA MET A 172 3.41 -15.66 0.90
C MET A 172 2.13 -16.48 1.13
N LEU A 173 2.24 -17.68 1.71
CA LEU A 173 1.08 -18.51 2.07
C LEU A 173 0.26 -17.91 3.22
N LEU A 174 0.89 -17.29 4.22
CA LEU A 174 0.17 -16.55 5.27
C LEU A 174 -0.64 -15.39 4.69
N VAL A 175 -0.05 -14.65 3.73
CA VAL A 175 -0.76 -13.60 2.99
C VAL A 175 -1.94 -14.17 2.21
N ARG A 176 -1.76 -15.24 1.43
CA ARG A 176 -2.86 -15.92 0.71
C ARG A 176 -3.98 -16.38 1.65
N ALA A 177 -3.64 -16.85 2.84
CA ALA A 177 -4.59 -17.27 3.85
C ALA A 177 -5.34 -16.12 4.53
N GLY A 178 -4.92 -14.86 4.33
CA GLY A 178 -5.49 -13.68 4.97
C GLY A 178 -5.01 -13.44 6.40
N ARG A 179 -3.91 -14.09 6.82
CA ARG A 179 -3.28 -13.93 8.14
C ARG A 179 -2.25 -12.80 8.09
N LEU A 180 -2.71 -11.58 7.80
CA LEU A 180 -1.83 -10.47 7.41
C LEU A 180 -0.89 -9.98 8.52
N ASP A 181 -1.34 -9.97 9.78
CA ASP A 181 -0.50 -9.54 10.91
C ASP A 181 0.61 -10.55 11.18
N GLU A 182 0.28 -11.84 11.21
CA GLU A 182 1.26 -12.91 11.34
C GLU A 182 2.22 -12.97 10.14
N ALA A 183 1.73 -12.69 8.93
CA ALA A 183 2.59 -12.56 7.77
C ALA A 183 3.61 -11.41 7.94
N ALA A 184 3.24 -10.30 8.59
CA ALA A 184 4.15 -9.19 8.85
C ALA A 184 5.24 -9.58 9.86
N ASP A 185 4.88 -10.27 10.94
CA ASP A 185 5.83 -10.78 11.92
C ASP A 185 6.79 -11.79 11.28
N GLN A 186 6.25 -12.73 10.49
CA GLN A 186 7.05 -13.73 9.80
C GLN A 186 7.93 -13.13 8.70
N ALA A 187 7.51 -12.05 8.03
CA ALA A 187 8.34 -11.33 7.08
C ALA A 187 9.59 -10.73 7.74
N ALA A 188 9.46 -10.19 8.96
CA ALA A 188 10.61 -9.68 9.72
C ALA A 188 11.60 -10.79 10.11
N VAL A 189 11.09 -11.95 10.55
CA VAL A 189 11.93 -13.14 10.83
C VAL A 189 12.62 -13.65 9.56
N CYS A 190 11.88 -13.71 8.45
CA CYS A 190 12.42 -14.09 7.14
C CYS A 190 13.56 -13.15 6.71
N TYR A 191 13.37 -11.83 6.88
CA TYR A 191 14.40 -10.83 6.59
C TYR A 191 15.66 -11.05 7.42
N GLN A 192 15.52 -11.28 8.73
CA GLN A 192 16.66 -11.54 9.61
C GLN A 192 17.47 -12.77 9.17
N ARG A 193 16.80 -13.87 8.79
CA ARG A 193 17.46 -15.06 8.23
C ARG A 193 18.25 -14.72 6.97
N GLY A 194 17.66 -13.96 6.05
CA GLY A 194 18.33 -13.53 4.82
C GLY A 194 19.52 -12.61 5.07
N ALA A 195 19.39 -11.67 6.01
CA ALA A 195 20.44 -10.73 6.38
C ALA A 195 21.64 -11.43 7.04
N GLU A 196 21.40 -12.38 7.95
CA GLU A 196 22.45 -13.20 8.56
C GLU A 196 23.21 -14.08 7.56
N LEU A 197 22.54 -14.46 6.46
CA LEU A 197 23.17 -15.19 5.35
C LEU A 197 23.94 -14.27 4.40
N GLY A 198 23.75 -12.96 4.50
CA GLY A 198 24.27 -12.01 3.52
C GLY A 198 23.60 -12.14 2.15
N ASP A 199 22.35 -12.63 2.07
CA ASP A 199 21.66 -12.73 0.78
C ASP A 199 21.34 -11.33 0.25
N ALA A 200 21.85 -11.04 -0.94
CA ALA A 200 21.72 -9.74 -1.57
C ALA A 200 20.25 -9.34 -1.87
N ASP A 201 19.30 -10.27 -1.90
CA ASP A 201 17.87 -10.02 -2.14
C ASP A 201 17.06 -9.86 -0.84
N ALA A 202 17.65 -10.06 0.35
CA ALA A 202 16.91 -10.08 1.62
C ALA A 202 16.04 -8.84 1.83
N LEU A 203 16.60 -7.65 1.61
CA LEU A 203 15.89 -6.39 1.76
C LEU A 203 14.78 -6.23 0.71
N ALA A 204 15.03 -6.63 -0.54
CA ALA A 204 14.04 -6.54 -1.61
C ALA A 204 12.85 -7.48 -1.35
N TYR A 205 13.10 -8.69 -0.84
CA TYR A 205 12.05 -9.64 -0.50
C TYR A 205 11.18 -9.13 0.65
N TYR A 206 11.83 -8.60 1.69
CA TYR A 206 11.12 -7.99 2.82
C TYR A 206 10.21 -6.84 2.38
N HIS A 207 10.71 -5.94 1.53
CA HIS A 207 9.90 -4.83 1.01
C HIS A 207 8.77 -5.29 0.10
N ALA A 208 8.97 -6.32 -0.73
CA ALA A 208 7.89 -6.89 -1.54
C ALA A 208 6.78 -7.51 -0.66
N GLN A 209 7.16 -8.24 0.39
CA GLN A 209 6.22 -8.81 1.36
C GLN A 209 5.45 -7.71 2.09
N LEU A 210 6.15 -6.69 2.59
CA LEU A 210 5.53 -5.55 3.27
C LEU A 210 4.60 -4.76 2.35
N PHE A 211 4.99 -4.57 1.09
CA PHE A 211 4.12 -3.98 0.07
C PHE A 211 2.82 -4.77 -0.07
N SER A 212 2.89 -6.08 -0.30
CA SER A 212 1.69 -6.92 -0.45
C SER A 212 0.76 -6.82 0.78
N ILE A 213 1.33 -6.90 1.99
CA ILE A 213 0.59 -6.82 3.25
C ILE A 213 -0.08 -5.45 3.42
N ARG A 214 0.69 -4.36 3.34
CA ARG A 214 0.17 -3.00 3.56
C ARG A 214 -0.78 -2.57 2.46
N TRP A 215 -0.51 -2.95 1.23
CA TRP A 215 -1.43 -2.73 0.12
C TRP A 215 -2.76 -3.45 0.38
N LEU A 216 -2.76 -4.74 0.75
CA LEU A 216 -4.00 -5.46 1.07
C LEU A 216 -4.77 -4.85 2.25
N GLN A 217 -4.06 -4.35 3.27
CA GLN A 217 -4.68 -3.66 4.42
C GLN A 217 -5.27 -2.29 4.06
N GLY A 218 -5.02 -1.76 2.86
CA GLY A 218 -5.41 -0.39 2.49
C GLY A 218 -4.52 0.67 3.14
N ARG A 219 -3.27 0.31 3.41
CA ARG A 219 -2.22 1.10 4.05
C ARG A 219 -1.00 1.28 3.13
N GLY A 220 -1.18 1.10 1.83
CA GLY A 220 -0.09 1.18 0.83
C GLY A 220 0.61 2.53 0.82
N SER A 221 -0.12 3.62 1.08
CA SER A 221 0.42 4.99 1.13
C SER A 221 1.52 5.18 2.17
N GLU A 222 1.57 4.37 3.24
CA GLU A 222 2.67 4.36 4.22
C GLU A 222 4.03 4.02 3.58
N LEU A 223 4.02 3.37 2.42
CA LEU A 223 5.22 2.91 1.71
C LEU A 223 5.61 3.81 0.52
N ALA A 224 4.88 4.89 0.26
CA ALA A 224 5.08 5.72 -0.94
C ALA A 224 6.51 6.29 -1.03
N ASP A 225 7.01 6.87 0.06
CA ASP A 225 8.36 7.45 0.10
C ASP A 225 9.45 6.37 0.04
N LEU A 226 9.23 5.22 0.68
CA LEU A 226 10.16 4.09 0.61
C LEU A 226 10.26 3.54 -0.83
N ALA A 227 9.12 3.39 -1.52
CA ALA A 227 9.10 2.91 -2.90
C ALA A 227 9.85 3.86 -3.85
N GLU A 228 9.70 5.18 -3.66
CA GLU A 228 10.46 6.17 -4.44
C GLU A 228 11.96 6.12 -4.15
N GLN A 229 12.37 5.99 -2.88
CA GLN A 229 13.78 5.82 -2.52
C GLN A 229 14.38 4.57 -3.17
N MET A 230 13.65 3.46 -3.17
CA MET A 230 14.09 2.23 -3.83
C MET A 230 14.19 2.39 -5.35
N ALA A 231 13.21 3.03 -5.99
CA ALA A 231 13.21 3.27 -7.42
C ALA A 231 14.42 4.11 -7.89
N ASN A 232 14.98 4.93 -7.00
CA ASN A 232 16.15 5.78 -7.26
C ASN A 232 17.46 5.22 -6.66
N SER A 233 17.44 4.02 -6.07
CA SER A 233 18.61 3.47 -5.39
C SER A 233 19.63 2.89 -6.39
N PRO A 234 20.92 3.25 -6.29
CA PRO A 234 21.96 2.74 -7.18
C PRO A 234 22.32 1.27 -6.93
N THR A 235 21.81 0.66 -5.85
CA THR A 235 22.02 -0.75 -5.53
C THR A 235 20.96 -1.67 -6.16
N MET A 236 19.92 -1.11 -6.77
CA MET A 236 18.92 -1.88 -7.49
C MET A 236 19.44 -2.29 -8.88
N PRO A 237 19.08 -3.48 -9.40
CA PRO A 237 19.47 -3.89 -10.74
C PRO A 237 18.95 -2.91 -11.80
N ASP A 238 19.82 -2.50 -12.73
CA ASP A 238 19.53 -1.49 -13.76
C ASP A 238 18.28 -1.81 -14.62
N LEU A 239 17.93 -3.09 -14.76
CA LEU A 239 16.81 -3.58 -15.58
C LEU A 239 15.51 -3.84 -14.80
N ASN A 240 15.48 -3.55 -13.48
CA ASN A 240 14.30 -3.82 -12.65
C ASN A 240 13.45 -2.56 -12.43
N PHE A 241 12.42 -2.42 -13.26
CA PHE A 241 11.47 -1.29 -13.21
C PHE A 241 10.31 -1.46 -12.22
N THR A 242 10.26 -2.58 -11.48
CA THR A 242 9.15 -2.89 -10.57
C THR A 242 8.96 -1.82 -9.51
N PHE A 243 10.05 -1.28 -8.95
CA PHE A 243 9.96 -0.23 -7.93
C PHE A 243 9.47 1.11 -8.49
N ASN A 244 9.79 1.43 -9.74
CA ASN A 244 9.24 2.61 -10.41
C ASN A 244 7.71 2.50 -10.56
N ALA A 245 7.22 1.32 -10.97
CA ALA A 245 5.77 1.08 -11.10
C ALA A 245 5.07 1.08 -9.74
N THR A 246 5.66 0.43 -8.72
CA THR A 246 5.14 0.45 -7.35
C THR A 246 5.12 1.87 -6.79
N SER A 247 6.13 2.70 -7.06
CA SER A 247 6.14 4.11 -6.66
C SER A 247 4.99 4.89 -7.30
N ALA A 248 4.69 4.65 -8.59
CA ALA A 248 3.53 5.26 -9.26
C ALA A 248 2.21 4.85 -8.61
N LEU A 249 2.01 3.55 -8.35
CA LEU A 249 0.84 3.01 -7.68
C LEU A 249 0.63 3.64 -6.30
N LEU A 250 1.65 3.58 -5.44
CA LEU A 250 1.53 4.04 -4.05
C LEU A 250 1.35 5.56 -3.95
N ALA A 251 1.97 6.33 -4.86
CA ALA A 251 1.72 7.77 -4.97
C ALA A 251 0.27 8.06 -5.39
N ALA A 252 -0.29 7.27 -6.31
CA ALA A 252 -1.70 7.40 -6.71
C ALA A 252 -2.65 7.07 -5.54
N GLU A 253 -2.37 6.01 -4.77
CA GLU A 253 -3.15 5.67 -3.56
C GLU A 253 -3.09 6.75 -2.48
N ALA A 254 -1.96 7.45 -2.37
CA ALA A 254 -1.79 8.56 -1.44
C ALA A 254 -2.46 9.87 -1.91
N GLY A 255 -3.09 9.88 -3.10
CA GLY A 255 -3.66 11.09 -3.71
C GLY A 255 -2.63 12.05 -4.30
N ALA A 256 -1.35 11.66 -4.34
CA ALA A 256 -0.26 12.46 -4.92
C ALA A 256 -0.19 12.28 -6.44
N HIS A 257 -1.26 12.65 -7.15
CA HIS A 257 -1.45 12.34 -8.57
C HIS A 257 -0.33 12.86 -9.49
N ASP A 258 0.24 14.03 -9.20
CA ASP A 258 1.35 14.58 -10.00
C ASP A 258 2.63 13.74 -9.88
N ARG A 259 2.96 13.28 -8.65
CA ARG A 259 4.08 12.34 -8.42
C ARG A 259 3.82 11.01 -9.12
N ALA A 260 2.59 10.50 -9.04
CA ALA A 260 2.19 9.25 -9.67
C ALA A 260 2.29 9.30 -11.20
N ARG A 261 1.74 10.34 -11.84
CA ARG A 261 1.87 10.55 -13.30
C ARG A 261 3.32 10.68 -13.73
N SER A 262 4.13 11.44 -12.98
CA SER A 262 5.56 11.58 -13.27
C SER A 262 6.30 10.25 -13.21
N ALA A 263 5.98 9.40 -12.23
CA ALA A 263 6.57 8.07 -12.10
C ALA A 263 6.13 7.13 -13.24
N LEU A 264 4.85 7.15 -13.61
CA LEU A 264 4.33 6.37 -14.73
C LEU A 264 4.92 6.82 -16.06
N GLN A 265 5.05 8.13 -16.28
CA GLN A 265 5.61 8.70 -17.50
C GLN A 265 7.07 8.29 -17.74
N ARG A 266 7.89 8.12 -16.70
CA ARG A 266 9.27 7.61 -16.81
C ARG A 266 9.34 6.18 -17.36
N ILE A 267 8.28 5.40 -17.13
CA ILE A 267 8.18 4.02 -17.62
C ILE A 267 7.63 4.05 -19.04
N THR A 268 6.55 4.77 -19.28
CA THR A 268 5.89 4.80 -20.60
C THR A 268 6.74 5.53 -21.65
N SER A 269 7.65 6.41 -21.27
CA SER A 269 8.62 7.02 -22.20
C SER A 269 9.63 6.02 -22.79
N ILE A 270 9.87 4.90 -22.08
CA ILE A 270 10.67 3.77 -22.58
C ILE A 270 9.84 2.89 -23.52
N GLY A 271 8.52 2.87 -23.33
CA GLY A 271 7.58 1.92 -23.95
C GLY A 271 7.42 0.67 -23.09
N LEU A 272 6.18 0.29 -22.75
CA LEU A 272 5.91 -0.86 -21.89
C LEU A 272 6.38 -2.17 -22.54
N GLU A 273 6.31 -2.26 -23.86
CA GLU A 273 6.79 -3.35 -24.69
C GLU A 273 8.31 -3.54 -24.65
N ASN A 274 9.05 -2.48 -24.29
CA ASN A 274 10.51 -2.49 -24.21
C ASN A 274 11.01 -2.84 -22.79
N ILE A 275 10.11 -3.03 -21.82
CA ILE A 275 10.48 -3.40 -20.46
C ILE A 275 10.92 -4.88 -20.45
N PRO A 276 12.14 -5.19 -19.95
CA PRO A 276 12.65 -6.56 -19.93
C PRO A 276 11.75 -7.53 -19.17
N TYR A 277 11.52 -8.70 -19.77
CA TYR A 277 10.76 -9.80 -19.18
C TYR A 277 11.63 -10.53 -18.17
N ILE A 278 11.61 -10.05 -16.93
CA ILE A 278 12.29 -10.68 -15.79
C ILE A 278 11.28 -11.23 -14.78
N SER A 279 11.78 -11.90 -13.74
CA SER A 279 10.93 -12.60 -12.76
C SER A 279 9.94 -11.75 -11.97
N THR A 280 10.07 -10.42 -12.04
CA THR A 280 9.15 -9.47 -11.39
C THR A 280 8.25 -8.75 -12.38
N TRP A 281 8.30 -9.08 -13.68
CA TRP A 281 7.55 -8.39 -14.73
C TRP A 281 6.03 -8.42 -14.50
N LEU A 282 5.47 -9.55 -14.07
CA LEU A 282 4.04 -9.63 -13.72
C LEU A 282 3.68 -8.70 -12.54
N ALA A 283 4.55 -8.56 -11.53
CA ALA A 283 4.33 -7.63 -10.43
C ALA A 283 4.47 -6.16 -10.87
N PHE A 284 5.37 -5.88 -11.81
CA PHE A 284 5.46 -4.59 -12.47
C PHE A 284 4.15 -4.25 -13.20
N MET A 285 3.62 -5.17 -14.01
CA MET A 285 2.36 -4.96 -14.74
C MET A 285 1.16 -4.81 -13.81
N PHE A 286 1.12 -5.55 -12.70
CA PHE A 286 0.15 -5.33 -11.64
C PHE A 286 0.15 -3.87 -11.17
N ALA A 287 1.32 -3.32 -10.84
CA ALA A 287 1.44 -1.95 -10.36
C ALA A 287 1.11 -0.91 -11.44
N VAL A 288 1.52 -1.13 -12.69
CA VAL A 288 1.18 -0.26 -13.84
C VAL A 288 -0.33 -0.18 -14.04
N VAL A 289 -1.03 -1.32 -14.07
CA VAL A 289 -2.49 -1.35 -14.28
C VAL A 289 -3.22 -0.64 -13.14
N HIS A 290 -2.84 -0.89 -11.89
CA HIS A 290 -3.50 -0.24 -10.75
C HIS A 290 -3.23 1.27 -10.73
N ALA A 291 -2.01 1.71 -11.05
CA ALA A 291 -1.69 3.13 -11.18
C ALA A 291 -2.50 3.79 -12.31
N ALA A 292 -2.57 3.14 -13.47
CA ALA A 292 -3.36 3.63 -14.61
C ALA A 292 -4.86 3.71 -14.27
N ALA A 293 -5.41 2.73 -13.57
CA ALA A 293 -6.79 2.74 -13.11
C ALA A 293 -7.07 3.90 -12.14
N LEU A 294 -6.20 4.12 -11.14
CA LEU A 294 -6.37 5.23 -10.19
C LEU A 294 -6.24 6.62 -10.86
N LEU A 295 -5.39 6.73 -11.88
CA LEU A 295 -5.16 7.97 -12.61
C LEU A 295 -6.09 8.17 -13.82
N GLN A 296 -6.90 7.16 -14.16
CA GLN A 296 -7.74 7.11 -15.36
C GLN A 296 -6.94 7.24 -16.68
N GLU A 297 -5.77 6.61 -16.74
CA GLU A 297 -4.88 6.61 -17.91
C GLU A 297 -5.24 5.48 -18.88
N GLU A 298 -6.28 5.69 -19.69
CA GLU A 298 -6.85 4.66 -20.59
C GLU A 298 -5.84 4.07 -21.58
N THR A 299 -4.97 4.91 -22.17
CA THR A 299 -3.96 4.46 -23.14
C THR A 299 -2.97 3.50 -22.51
N VAL A 300 -2.51 3.79 -21.29
CA VAL A 300 -1.57 2.94 -20.55
C VAL A 300 -2.25 1.64 -20.15
N ALA A 301 -3.51 1.70 -19.69
CA ALA A 301 -4.29 0.52 -19.36
C ALA A 301 -4.47 -0.42 -20.56
N ARG A 302 -4.75 0.13 -21.76
CA ARG A 302 -4.89 -0.68 -23.00
C ARG A 302 -3.58 -1.35 -23.41
N GLN A 303 -2.46 -0.62 -23.39
CA GLN A 303 -1.15 -1.19 -23.67
C GLN A 303 -0.80 -2.31 -22.68
N ALA A 304 -1.05 -2.09 -21.39
CA ALA A 304 -0.80 -3.09 -20.37
C ALA A 304 -1.70 -4.32 -20.52
N TYR A 305 -2.96 -4.14 -20.93
CA TYR A 305 -3.89 -5.23 -21.23
C TYR A 305 -3.37 -6.13 -22.35
N ASP A 306 -2.97 -5.55 -23.49
CA ASP A 306 -2.49 -6.32 -24.65
C ASP A 306 -1.24 -7.15 -24.31
N LEU A 307 -0.32 -6.59 -23.52
CA LEU A 307 0.89 -7.27 -23.06
C LEU A 307 0.61 -8.38 -22.02
N LEU A 308 -0.39 -8.19 -21.16
CA LEU A 308 -0.76 -9.17 -20.14
C LEU A 308 -1.59 -10.33 -20.67
N LEU A 309 -2.35 -10.12 -21.75
CA LEU A 309 -3.34 -11.07 -22.25
C LEU A 309 -2.79 -12.48 -22.51
N PRO A 310 -1.58 -12.68 -23.09
CA PRO A 310 -0.99 -14.01 -23.26
C PRO A 310 -0.79 -14.79 -21.95
N TYR A 311 -0.71 -14.09 -20.82
CA TYR A 311 -0.41 -14.64 -19.50
C TYR A 311 -1.65 -14.68 -18.58
N ALA A 312 -2.86 -14.49 -19.12
CA ALA A 312 -4.11 -14.46 -18.34
C ALA A 312 -4.29 -15.69 -17.42
N HIS A 313 -3.82 -16.85 -17.87
CA HIS A 313 -3.93 -18.12 -17.15
C HIS A 313 -2.97 -18.26 -15.95
N LEU A 314 -1.98 -17.37 -15.81
CA LEU A 314 -0.95 -17.47 -14.78
C LEU A 314 -1.31 -16.67 -13.52
N PRO A 315 -0.92 -17.15 -12.31
CA PRO A 315 -0.85 -16.31 -11.13
C PRO A 315 0.31 -15.30 -11.22
N MET A 316 0.14 -14.14 -10.61
CA MET A 316 1.17 -13.10 -10.49
C MET A 316 2.04 -13.36 -9.26
N VAL A 317 2.97 -14.30 -9.41
CA VAL A 317 3.96 -14.68 -8.39
C VAL A 317 5.33 -14.17 -8.83
N PRO A 318 5.89 -13.12 -8.21
CA PRO A 318 7.21 -12.63 -8.59
C PRO A 318 8.35 -13.39 -7.90
N SER A 319 9.49 -13.41 -8.57
CA SER A 319 10.76 -13.95 -8.05
C SER A 319 10.58 -15.38 -7.52
N VAL A 320 11.24 -15.76 -6.43
CA VAL A 320 11.20 -17.13 -5.86
C VAL A 320 9.90 -17.47 -5.12
N GLY A 321 8.76 -16.85 -5.47
CA GLY A 321 7.51 -17.03 -4.73
C GLY A 321 7.40 -16.17 -3.48
N VAL A 322 8.00 -14.97 -3.52
CA VAL A 322 8.10 -14.04 -2.38
C VAL A 322 6.75 -13.45 -2.00
N THR A 323 5.90 -13.21 -3.00
CA THR A 323 4.51 -12.77 -2.84
C THR A 323 3.62 -13.46 -3.87
N CYS A 324 2.31 -13.31 -3.73
CA CYS A 324 1.34 -13.68 -4.74
C CYS A 324 0.31 -12.54 -4.82
N LEU A 325 0.22 -11.90 -5.99
CA LEU A 325 -0.66 -10.76 -6.25
C LEU A 325 -1.99 -11.18 -6.89
N GLY A 326 -2.33 -12.48 -6.76
CA GLY A 326 -3.54 -13.08 -7.31
C GLY A 326 -3.38 -13.53 -8.77
N SER A 327 -4.49 -13.77 -9.43
CA SER A 327 -4.57 -14.14 -10.85
C SER A 327 -4.32 -12.93 -11.76
N THR A 328 -3.65 -13.17 -12.90
CA THR A 328 -3.48 -12.17 -13.97
C THR A 328 -4.81 -11.70 -14.56
N GLU A 329 -5.87 -12.50 -14.44
CA GLU A 329 -7.25 -12.10 -14.79
C GLU A 329 -7.71 -10.83 -14.05
N LEU A 330 -7.23 -10.58 -12.82
CA LEU A 330 -7.62 -9.41 -12.04
C LEU A 330 -7.17 -8.09 -12.71
N PRO A 331 -5.87 -7.86 -12.97
CA PRO A 331 -5.45 -6.64 -13.66
C PRO A 331 -5.97 -6.57 -15.10
N LEU A 332 -6.19 -7.69 -15.81
CA LEU A 332 -6.84 -7.65 -17.12
C LEU A 332 -8.26 -7.07 -17.04
N GLY A 333 -9.05 -7.51 -16.06
CA GLY A 333 -10.39 -6.98 -15.82
C GLY A 333 -10.40 -5.51 -15.38
N MET A 334 -9.44 -5.13 -14.53
CA MET A 334 -9.26 -3.73 -14.10
C MET A 334 -8.85 -2.81 -15.26
N ALA A 335 -7.95 -3.27 -16.14
CA ALA A 335 -7.56 -2.52 -17.32
C ALA A 335 -8.77 -2.31 -18.26
N ALA A 336 -9.54 -3.37 -18.53
CA ALA A 336 -10.77 -3.30 -19.32
C ALA A 336 -11.81 -2.33 -18.74
N LEU A 337 -11.99 -2.36 -17.42
CA LEU A 337 -12.84 -1.42 -16.70
C LEU A 337 -12.36 0.03 -16.86
N THR A 338 -11.04 0.23 -16.88
CA THR A 338 -10.42 1.57 -17.01
C THR A 338 -10.64 2.17 -18.38
N PHE A 339 -10.53 1.38 -19.46
CA PHE A 339 -10.78 1.85 -20.83
C PHE A 339 -12.24 1.69 -21.31
N GLY A 340 -13.16 1.39 -20.37
CA GLY A 340 -14.61 1.45 -20.60
C GLY A 340 -15.26 0.20 -21.21
N ASP A 341 -14.55 -0.93 -21.32
CA ASP A 341 -15.12 -2.18 -21.83
C ASP A 341 -15.65 -3.06 -20.69
N MET A 342 -16.91 -2.82 -20.32
CA MET A 342 -17.51 -3.43 -19.14
C MET A 342 -17.75 -4.93 -19.28
N ASP A 343 -18.09 -5.42 -20.47
CA ASP A 343 -18.36 -6.85 -20.68
C ASP A 343 -17.06 -7.65 -20.60
N THR A 344 -16.00 -7.19 -21.26
CA THR A 344 -14.66 -7.78 -21.13
C THR A 344 -14.16 -7.71 -19.68
N ALA A 345 -14.38 -6.59 -18.99
CA ALA A 345 -14.02 -6.45 -17.57
C ALA A 345 -14.73 -7.48 -16.69
N ILE A 346 -16.05 -7.63 -16.83
CA ILE A 346 -16.86 -8.58 -16.05
C ILE A 346 -16.39 -10.02 -16.29
N ASP A 347 -16.08 -10.38 -17.53
CA ASP A 347 -15.59 -11.71 -17.90
C ASP A 347 -14.25 -12.03 -17.22
N HIS A 348 -13.28 -11.12 -17.32
CA HIS A 348 -11.98 -11.27 -16.65
C HIS A 348 -12.14 -11.30 -15.13
N LEU A 349 -12.91 -10.39 -14.53
CA LEU A 349 -13.10 -10.34 -13.07
C LEU A 349 -13.82 -11.57 -12.52
N THR A 350 -14.76 -12.15 -13.28
CA THR A 350 -15.39 -13.43 -12.93
C THR A 350 -14.38 -14.58 -12.92
N ARG A 351 -13.50 -14.64 -13.93
CA ARG A 351 -12.39 -15.60 -13.96
C ARG A 351 -11.38 -15.34 -12.85
N ALA A 352 -11.11 -14.08 -12.50
CA ALA A 352 -10.22 -13.69 -11.42
C ALA A 352 -10.71 -14.21 -10.06
N VAL A 353 -12.00 -14.06 -9.75
CA VAL A 353 -12.61 -14.62 -8.53
C VAL A 353 -12.40 -16.14 -8.50
N THR A 354 -12.71 -16.83 -9.60
CA THR A 354 -12.58 -18.30 -9.68
C THR A 354 -11.13 -18.76 -9.53
N ALA A 355 -10.20 -18.08 -10.20
CA ALA A 355 -8.77 -18.38 -10.15
C ALA A 355 -8.19 -18.11 -8.75
N ASN A 356 -8.54 -16.99 -8.11
CA ASN A 356 -8.09 -16.67 -6.76
C ASN A 356 -8.61 -17.67 -5.72
N VAL A 357 -9.83 -18.18 -5.87
CA VAL A 357 -10.35 -19.27 -5.03
C VAL A 357 -9.52 -20.54 -5.21
N ARG A 358 -9.18 -20.93 -6.45
CA ARG A 358 -8.33 -22.10 -6.72
C ARG A 358 -6.92 -21.95 -6.16
N LEU A 359 -6.38 -20.73 -6.23
CA LEU A 359 -5.12 -20.36 -5.59
C LEU A 359 -5.24 -20.26 -4.06
N GLY A 360 -6.41 -20.45 -3.45
CA GLY A 360 -6.58 -20.22 -2.00
C GLY A 360 -6.17 -18.82 -1.54
N HIS A 361 -6.22 -17.82 -2.44
CA HIS A 361 -5.85 -16.44 -2.14
C HIS A 361 -7.09 -15.68 -1.67
N ARG A 362 -7.37 -15.77 -0.37
CA ARG A 362 -8.59 -15.22 0.24
C ARG A 362 -8.65 -13.69 0.11
N PRO A 363 -7.59 -12.92 0.43
CA PRO A 363 -7.60 -11.46 0.23
C PRO A 363 -7.91 -11.03 -1.21
N LEU A 364 -7.24 -11.62 -2.21
CA LEU A 364 -7.46 -11.23 -3.60
C LEU A 364 -8.77 -11.78 -4.17
N THR A 365 -9.37 -12.82 -3.56
CA THR A 365 -10.74 -13.23 -3.88
C THR A 365 -11.74 -12.15 -3.48
N ALA A 366 -11.65 -11.64 -2.24
CA ALA A 366 -12.51 -10.57 -1.77
C ALA A 366 -12.31 -9.28 -2.58
N TYR A 367 -11.06 -8.93 -2.90
CA TYR A 367 -10.74 -7.78 -3.74
C TYR A 367 -11.33 -7.90 -5.16
N ALA A 368 -11.18 -9.06 -5.81
CA ALA A 368 -11.73 -9.28 -7.15
C ALA A 368 -13.27 -9.26 -7.17
N ARG A 369 -13.94 -9.72 -6.10
CA ARG A 369 -15.41 -9.62 -5.99
C ARG A 369 -15.87 -8.16 -5.91
N ALA A 370 -15.14 -7.32 -5.19
CA ALA A 370 -15.42 -5.89 -5.13
C ALA A 370 -15.26 -5.22 -6.51
N ASP A 371 -14.20 -5.51 -7.25
CA ASP A 371 -14.02 -5.00 -8.62
C ASP A 371 -15.10 -5.51 -9.57
N LEU A 372 -15.49 -6.79 -9.47
CA LEU A 372 -16.57 -7.36 -10.27
C LEU A 372 -17.90 -6.65 -9.99
N ALA A 373 -18.19 -6.36 -8.72
CA ALA A 373 -19.39 -5.61 -8.35
C ALA A 373 -19.36 -4.19 -8.92
N GLU A 374 -18.21 -3.51 -8.88
CA GLU A 374 -18.05 -2.19 -9.50
C GLU A 374 -18.33 -2.24 -11.01
N ALA A 375 -17.76 -3.21 -11.72
CA ALA A 375 -17.99 -3.37 -13.16
C ALA A 375 -19.48 -3.62 -13.49
N LEU A 376 -20.17 -4.45 -12.71
CA LEU A 376 -21.61 -4.69 -12.83
C LEU A 376 -22.42 -3.41 -12.58
N LEU A 377 -22.07 -2.62 -11.55
CA LEU A 377 -22.74 -1.35 -11.26
C LEU A 377 -22.54 -0.32 -12.38
N ARG A 378 -21.36 -0.28 -13.01
CA ARG A 378 -21.09 0.60 -14.16
C ARG A 378 -21.86 0.17 -15.42
N ARG A 379 -21.95 -1.14 -15.69
CA ARG A 379 -22.73 -1.68 -16.82
C ARG A 379 -24.23 -1.43 -16.64
N ASN A 380 -24.75 -1.61 -15.43
CA ASN A 380 -26.11 -1.27 -15.03
C ASN A 380 -27.22 -1.97 -15.87
N ASN A 381 -27.00 -3.22 -16.28
CA ASN A 381 -28.03 -4.04 -16.93
C ASN A 381 -29.02 -4.62 -15.91
N HIS A 382 -30.14 -5.17 -16.41
CA HIS A 382 -31.11 -5.87 -15.58
C HIS A 382 -30.47 -7.07 -14.86
N GLY A 383 -30.49 -7.06 -13.52
CA GLY A 383 -29.90 -8.10 -12.67
C GLY A 383 -28.48 -7.78 -12.16
N ASP A 384 -27.80 -6.77 -12.72
CA ASP A 384 -26.45 -6.40 -12.30
C ASP A 384 -26.42 -5.86 -10.87
N ARG A 385 -27.37 -4.98 -10.53
CA ARG A 385 -27.40 -4.34 -9.21
C ARG A 385 -27.64 -5.33 -8.06
N PRO A 386 -28.65 -6.24 -8.10
CA PRO A 386 -28.77 -7.28 -7.09
C PRO A 386 -27.51 -8.12 -6.95
N ARG A 387 -26.91 -8.52 -8.09
CA ARG A 387 -25.69 -9.34 -8.09
C ARG A 387 -24.48 -8.60 -7.52
N ALA A 388 -24.32 -7.32 -7.84
CA ALA A 388 -23.26 -6.48 -7.32
C ALA A 388 -23.37 -6.33 -5.79
N ASN A 389 -24.58 -6.11 -5.27
CA ASN A 389 -24.82 -6.01 -3.83
C ASN A 389 -24.42 -7.30 -3.09
N GLU A 390 -24.82 -8.47 -3.59
CA GLU A 390 -24.39 -9.76 -3.02
C GLU A 390 -22.87 -9.92 -2.98
N LEU A 391 -22.19 -9.52 -4.06
CA LEU A 391 -20.74 -9.58 -4.18
C LEU A 391 -20.05 -8.61 -3.20
N LEU A 392 -20.58 -7.39 -3.05
CA LEU A 392 -20.06 -6.39 -2.10
C LEU A 392 -20.22 -6.86 -0.66
N ASP A 393 -21.39 -7.38 -0.29
CA ASP A 393 -21.65 -7.89 1.07
C ASP A 393 -20.66 -9.00 1.45
N SER A 394 -20.46 -9.97 0.56
CA SER A 394 -19.47 -11.04 0.75
C SER A 394 -18.04 -10.50 0.80
N ALA A 395 -17.67 -9.61 -0.13
CA ALA A 395 -16.33 -9.04 -0.20
C ALA A 395 -15.98 -8.27 1.07
N ILE A 396 -16.86 -7.40 1.54
CA ILE A 396 -16.65 -6.56 2.72
C ILE A 396 -16.57 -7.41 3.98
N ALA A 397 -17.48 -8.38 4.15
CA ALA A 397 -17.48 -9.25 5.33
C ALA A 397 -16.18 -10.07 5.43
N GLU A 398 -15.75 -10.70 4.34
CA GLU A 398 -14.53 -11.51 4.31
C GLU A 398 -13.26 -10.65 4.47
N ALA A 399 -13.19 -9.51 3.77
CA ALA A 399 -12.05 -8.59 3.85
C ALA A 399 -11.88 -8.00 5.26
N ASN A 400 -12.97 -7.63 5.94
CA ASN A 400 -12.91 -7.15 7.32
C ASN A 400 -12.35 -8.20 8.28
N ALA A 401 -12.75 -9.48 8.11
CA ALA A 401 -12.21 -10.58 8.91
C ALA A 401 -10.71 -10.81 8.71
N MET A 402 -10.11 -10.26 7.66
CA MET A 402 -8.68 -10.35 7.34
C MET A 402 -7.92 -9.03 7.56
N GLY A 403 -8.55 -8.03 8.20
CA GLY A 403 -7.91 -6.73 8.47
C GLY A 403 -7.78 -5.81 7.25
N MET A 404 -8.63 -5.99 6.23
CA MET A 404 -8.62 -5.22 4.97
C MET A 404 -9.70 -4.12 4.94
N THR A 405 -10.14 -3.63 6.09
CA THR A 405 -11.25 -2.66 6.19
C THR A 405 -10.98 -1.37 5.41
N ASN A 406 -9.78 -0.80 5.51
CA ASN A 406 -9.46 0.43 4.75
C ASN A 406 -9.47 0.17 3.25
N ARG A 407 -9.02 -1.01 2.81
CA ARG A 407 -9.03 -1.42 1.39
C ARG A 407 -10.44 -1.53 0.83
N MET A 408 -11.40 -1.95 1.65
CA MET A 408 -12.83 -1.97 1.29
C MET A 408 -13.52 -0.62 1.43
N GLY A 409 -12.85 0.41 1.97
CA GLY A 409 -13.42 1.75 2.12
C GLY A 409 -13.95 2.34 0.81
N ARG A 410 -13.31 2.02 -0.32
CA ARG A 410 -13.78 2.44 -1.67
C ARG A 410 -15.13 1.83 -2.07
N CYS A 411 -15.48 0.70 -1.47
CA CYS A 411 -16.72 -0.02 -1.71
C CYS A 411 -17.83 0.42 -0.77
N LEU A 412 -17.56 1.40 0.10
CA LEU A 412 -18.54 1.91 1.05
C LEU A 412 -18.91 3.35 0.68
N LYS A 413 -20.21 3.62 0.54
CA LYS A 413 -20.73 4.99 0.60
C LYS A 413 -20.79 5.41 2.07
N PRO A 414 -20.29 6.59 2.43
CA PRO A 414 -20.60 7.15 3.74
C PRO A 414 -22.13 7.28 3.85
N GLN A 415 -22.70 6.63 4.85
CA GLN A 415 -24.08 6.88 5.26
C GLN A 415 -24.11 8.18 6.02
N THR A 416 -24.17 9.25 5.24
CA THR A 416 -24.25 10.59 5.79
C THR A 416 -25.68 10.84 6.21
N ILE A 417 -25.91 10.98 7.51
CA ILE A 417 -27.13 11.61 8.00
C ILE A 417 -27.14 13.04 7.47
N SER A 418 -28.22 13.45 6.82
CA SER A 418 -28.41 14.84 6.40
C SER A 418 -29.42 15.51 7.34
N LEU A 419 -29.17 16.77 7.67
CA LEU A 419 -30.06 17.59 8.49
C LEU A 419 -30.31 18.90 7.76
N GLY A 420 -31.54 19.09 7.28
CA GLY A 420 -32.00 20.32 6.63
C GLY A 420 -33.13 20.96 7.41
N HIS A 421 -33.32 22.27 7.26
CA HIS A 421 -34.44 22.98 7.88
C HIS A 421 -35.45 23.39 6.80
N ARG A 422 -36.70 22.92 6.88
CA ARG A 422 -37.80 23.25 5.95
C ARG A 422 -39.07 23.58 6.74
N ASP A 423 -39.71 24.70 6.44
CA ASP A 423 -41.03 25.08 6.98
C ASP A 423 -41.21 24.87 8.49
N ASN A 424 -40.26 25.41 9.28
CA ASN A 424 -40.24 25.37 10.74
C ASN A 424 -40.07 23.97 11.36
N HIS A 425 -39.61 23.00 10.58
CA HIS A 425 -39.25 21.65 11.02
C HIS A 425 -37.86 21.27 10.47
N TRP A 426 -37.20 20.33 11.14
CA TRP A 426 -35.97 19.73 10.65
C TRP A 426 -36.28 18.46 9.86
N VAL A 427 -35.68 18.34 8.69
CA VAL A 427 -35.69 17.14 7.86
C VAL A 427 -34.41 16.36 8.15
N VAL A 428 -34.57 15.13 8.64
CA VAL A 428 -33.48 14.17 8.85
C VAL A 428 -33.51 13.16 7.72
N GLY A 429 -32.47 13.17 6.89
CA GLY A 429 -32.29 12.18 5.83
C GLY A 429 -31.29 11.08 6.24
N TYR A 430 -31.63 9.83 5.96
CA TYR A 430 -30.75 8.67 6.18
C TYR A 430 -31.01 7.61 5.10
N GLY A 431 -30.05 7.40 4.20
CA GLY A 431 -30.26 6.63 2.97
C GLY A 431 -31.30 7.31 2.07
N ASP A 432 -32.24 6.54 1.52
CA ASP A 432 -33.36 7.06 0.70
C ASP A 432 -34.57 7.53 1.53
N ARG A 433 -34.44 7.61 2.86
CA ARG A 433 -35.53 7.98 3.77
C ARG A 433 -35.34 9.38 4.32
N GLU A 434 -36.40 10.18 4.26
CA GLU A 434 -36.50 11.47 4.95
C GLU A 434 -37.58 11.39 6.05
N THR A 435 -37.29 11.93 7.23
CA THR A 435 -38.27 12.13 8.30
C THR A 435 -38.21 13.55 8.82
N THR A 436 -39.32 14.07 9.32
CA THR A 436 -39.37 15.41 9.92
C THR A 436 -39.37 15.32 11.43
N VAL A 437 -38.68 16.23 12.11
CA VAL A 437 -38.69 16.40 13.57
C VAL A 437 -38.88 17.88 13.90
N ASP A 438 -39.45 18.14 15.08
CA ASP A 438 -39.71 19.51 15.55
C ASP A 438 -38.38 20.28 15.76
N ASP A 439 -38.43 21.61 15.74
CA ASP A 439 -37.26 22.47 16.03
C ASP A 439 -36.84 22.37 17.50
N LEU A 440 -36.03 21.35 17.78
CA LEU A 440 -35.40 21.15 19.07
C LEU A 440 -33.97 21.70 19.04
N VAL A 441 -33.58 22.34 20.12
CA VAL A 441 -32.20 22.85 20.32
C VAL A 441 -31.15 21.76 20.06
N GLY A 442 -31.42 20.51 20.44
CA GLY A 442 -30.53 19.38 20.17
C GLY A 442 -30.38 19.03 18.70
N VAL A 443 -31.42 19.21 17.88
CA VAL A 443 -31.36 18.97 16.42
C VAL A 443 -30.51 20.04 15.75
N ARG A 444 -30.53 21.29 16.25
CA ARG A 444 -29.62 22.36 15.80
C ARG A 444 -28.16 22.05 16.10
N TYR A 445 -27.87 21.47 17.28
CA TYR A 445 -26.51 20.99 17.60
C TYR A 445 -26.10 19.85 16.69
N LEU A 446 -26.99 18.87 16.47
CA LEU A 446 -26.74 17.76 15.55
C LEU A 446 -26.50 18.26 14.12
N ALA A 447 -27.29 19.20 13.62
CA ALA A 447 -27.14 19.77 12.28
C ALA A 447 -25.77 20.42 12.11
N ARG A 448 -25.27 21.07 13.16
CA ARG A 448 -23.94 21.68 13.16
C ARG A 448 -22.81 20.65 13.20
N LEU A 449 -22.96 19.59 13.99
CA LEU A 449 -21.99 18.47 14.00
C LEU A 449 -21.99 17.72 12.66
N VAL A 450 -23.17 17.48 12.08
CA VAL A 450 -23.35 16.83 10.78
C VAL A 450 -22.77 17.68 9.63
N ALA A 451 -22.91 19.00 9.71
CA ALA A 451 -22.29 19.92 8.75
C ALA A 451 -20.75 20.02 8.89
N ASN A 452 -20.17 19.50 9.98
CA ASN A 452 -18.73 19.50 10.26
C ASN A 452 -18.24 18.08 10.62
N PRO A 453 -18.35 17.10 9.70
CA PRO A 453 -18.01 15.71 9.99
C PRO A 453 -16.51 15.57 10.30
N GLY A 454 -16.18 14.79 11.34
CA GLY A 454 -14.81 14.56 11.80
C GLY A 454 -14.19 15.72 12.60
N THR A 455 -14.85 16.88 12.69
CA THR A 455 -14.38 18.02 13.49
C THR A 455 -14.87 17.94 14.93
N GLU A 456 -13.97 18.19 15.89
CA GLU A 456 -14.33 18.36 17.29
C GLU A 456 -14.80 19.80 17.56
N ILE A 457 -16.04 19.96 18.03
CA ILE A 457 -16.65 21.25 18.39
C ILE A 457 -16.89 21.27 19.90
N SER A 458 -16.43 22.33 20.59
CA SER A 458 -16.62 22.41 22.03
C SER A 458 -18.10 22.54 22.41
N ALA A 459 -18.50 21.97 23.55
CA ALA A 459 -19.87 22.08 24.03
C ALA A 459 -20.28 23.54 24.29
N LEU A 460 -19.31 24.41 24.62
CA LEU A 460 -19.56 25.84 24.81
C LEU A 460 -19.87 26.53 23.48
N ASP A 461 -19.16 26.18 22.40
CA ASP A 461 -19.38 26.74 21.07
C ASP A 461 -20.69 26.28 20.45
N LEU A 462 -21.12 25.04 20.75
CA LEU A 462 -22.44 24.55 20.34
C LEU A 462 -23.57 25.36 20.98
N VAL A 463 -23.48 25.62 22.30
CA VAL A 463 -24.48 26.43 23.03
C VAL A 463 -24.48 27.89 22.57
N SER A 464 -23.30 28.43 22.23
CA SER A 464 -23.12 29.86 21.92
C SER A 464 -23.39 30.20 20.44
N GLY A 465 -23.66 29.22 19.58
CA GLY A 465 -23.95 29.42 18.15
C GLY A 465 -22.72 29.48 17.24
N GLY A 466 -21.50 29.46 17.79
CA GLY A 466 -20.24 29.42 17.06
C GLY A 466 -19.48 30.74 16.99
N PRO A 467 -18.31 30.76 16.31
CA PRO A 467 -17.50 31.97 16.20
C PRO A 467 -18.24 33.11 15.47
N ASP A 468 -19.19 32.82 14.58
CA ASP A 468 -19.89 33.84 13.79
C ASP A 468 -21.06 34.53 14.52
N SER A 469 -21.52 33.99 15.67
CA SER A 469 -22.41 34.72 16.58
C SER A 469 -21.65 35.57 17.61
N ALA A 470 -20.30 35.61 17.53
CA ALA A 470 -19.42 36.45 18.35
C ALA A 470 -19.02 37.76 17.66
N ASN A 471 -19.73 38.21 16.62
CA ASN A 471 -19.58 39.56 16.05
C ASN A 471 -20.37 40.63 16.83
N GLN A 472 -20.24 40.62 18.15
CA GLN A 472 -20.15 41.86 18.92
C GLN A 472 -18.77 41.84 19.59
N PRO A 473 -17.91 42.84 19.30
CA PRO A 473 -16.47 42.71 19.48
C PRO A 473 -16.15 42.46 20.96
N LEU A 474 -15.62 41.27 21.25
CA LEU A 474 -14.88 41.04 22.48
C LEU A 474 -13.59 41.85 22.34
N ILE A 475 -13.62 43.09 22.82
CA ILE A 475 -12.47 43.97 22.90
C ILE A 475 -11.41 43.30 23.77
N ASP A 476 -10.33 42.97 23.09
CA ASP A 476 -8.99 42.60 23.51
C ASP A 476 -8.66 42.84 24.99
N ASP A 477 -8.71 41.76 25.79
CA ASP A 477 -8.21 41.75 27.17
C ASP A 477 -6.73 42.15 27.25
N THR A 478 -5.97 42.02 26.15
CA THR A 478 -4.58 42.48 26.02
C THR A 478 -4.49 44.00 25.91
N ALA A 479 -5.36 44.64 25.11
CA ALA A 479 -5.46 46.09 25.03
C ALA A 479 -5.92 46.71 26.36
N ARG A 480 -6.82 46.04 27.09
CA ARG A 480 -7.29 46.47 28.41
C ARG A 480 -6.16 46.50 29.45
N ALA A 481 -5.32 45.45 29.48
CA ALA A 481 -4.15 45.41 30.35
C ALA A 481 -3.13 46.50 29.98
N ALA A 482 -2.92 46.74 28.68
CA ALA A 482 -2.00 47.76 28.19
C ALA A 482 -2.48 49.20 28.50
N TYR A 483 -3.76 49.51 28.32
CA TYR A 483 -4.32 50.82 28.65
C TYR A 483 -4.35 51.10 30.15
N THR A 484 -4.65 50.09 30.97
CA THR A 484 -4.59 50.22 32.43
C THR A 484 -3.15 50.49 32.91
N ALA A 485 -2.18 49.77 32.35
CA ALA A 485 -0.77 49.99 32.67
C ALA A 485 -0.30 51.40 32.24
N ARG A 486 -0.71 51.87 31.06
CA ARG A 486 -0.38 53.22 30.56
C ARG A 486 -1.02 54.33 31.40
N ALA A 487 -2.27 54.16 31.83
CA ALA A 487 -2.95 55.11 32.73
C ALA A 487 -2.20 55.25 34.06
N HIS A 488 -1.71 54.13 34.64
CA HIS A 488 -0.88 54.17 35.84
C HIS A 488 0.44 54.93 35.65
N VAL A 489 1.09 54.78 34.49
CA VAL A 489 2.31 55.54 34.14
C VAL A 489 2.01 57.03 33.98
N LEU A 490 0.93 57.39 33.30
CA LEU A 490 0.54 58.80 33.11
C LEU A 490 0.23 59.51 34.43
N VAL A 491 -0.40 58.83 35.40
CA VAL A 491 -0.64 59.41 36.74
C VAL A 491 0.69 59.70 37.46
N ALA A 492 1.69 58.84 37.33
CA ALA A 492 3.02 59.09 37.89
C ALA A 492 3.72 60.26 37.20
N GLU A 493 3.66 60.33 35.86
CA GLU A 493 4.24 61.43 35.07
C GLU A 493 3.54 62.79 35.34
N ILE A 494 2.23 62.79 35.62
CA ILE A 494 1.48 63.99 36.02
C ILE A 494 1.93 64.48 37.40
N THR A 495 2.10 63.57 38.37
CA THR A 495 2.60 63.92 39.70
C THR A 495 4.00 64.53 39.62
N GLU A 496 4.91 63.91 38.85
CA GLU A 496 6.25 64.44 38.63
C GLU A 496 6.24 65.81 37.92
N ALA A 497 5.36 66.00 36.93
CA ALA A 497 5.23 67.29 36.24
C ALA A 497 4.63 68.39 37.15
N ARG A 498 3.75 68.03 38.10
CA ARG A 498 3.22 68.96 39.11
C ARG A 498 4.28 69.37 40.12
N ASP A 499 5.09 68.42 40.58
CA ASP A 499 6.20 68.70 41.52
C ASP A 499 7.25 69.63 40.89
N ASN A 500 7.42 69.55 39.57
CA ASN A 500 8.31 70.43 38.79
C ASN A 500 7.64 71.73 38.28
N ALA A 501 6.38 72.00 38.66
CA ALA A 501 5.58 73.16 38.25
C ALA A 501 5.44 73.35 36.71
N ASP A 502 5.53 72.28 35.93
CA ASP A 502 5.36 72.31 34.46
C ASP A 502 3.87 72.19 34.08
N HIS A 503 3.14 73.29 34.26
CA HIS A 503 1.69 73.33 34.03
C HIS A 503 1.29 73.00 32.58
N ALA A 504 2.13 73.31 31.60
CA ALA A 504 1.85 73.00 30.19
C ALA A 504 1.96 71.49 29.92
N ARG A 505 2.88 70.80 30.59
CA ARG A 505 3.01 69.34 30.52
C ARG A 505 1.90 68.62 31.28
N VAL A 506 1.52 69.11 32.46
CA VAL A 506 0.38 68.57 33.23
C VAL A 506 -0.90 68.59 32.38
N ALA A 507 -1.23 69.73 31.78
CA ALA A 507 -2.45 69.86 30.97
C ALA A 507 -2.49 68.91 29.77
N ARG A 508 -1.34 68.62 29.13
CA ARG A 508 -1.28 67.65 28.02
C ARG A 508 -1.47 66.20 28.48
N LEU A 509 -0.82 65.83 29.58
CA LEU A 509 -0.90 64.46 30.11
C LEU A 509 -2.28 64.15 30.71
N GLU A 510 -2.95 65.13 31.31
CA GLU A 510 -4.34 65.00 31.80
C GLU A 510 -5.31 64.74 30.65
N VAL A 511 -5.16 65.43 29.51
CA VAL A 511 -5.97 65.17 28.31
C VAL A 511 -5.75 63.75 27.78
N GLU A 512 -4.51 63.25 27.80
CA GLU A 512 -4.20 61.87 27.39
C GLU A 512 -4.79 60.83 28.36
N LEU A 513 -4.72 61.09 29.67
CA LEU A 513 -5.29 60.23 30.71
C LEU A 513 -6.83 60.19 30.63
N ASP A 514 -7.48 61.33 30.40
CA ASP A 514 -8.93 61.42 30.24
C ASP A 514 -9.40 60.68 28.97
N ALA A 515 -8.66 60.81 27.87
CA ALA A 515 -8.94 60.07 26.64
C ALA A 515 -8.83 58.54 26.83
N LEU A 516 -7.77 58.09 27.53
CA LEU A 516 -7.58 56.67 27.87
C LEU A 516 -8.66 56.14 28.83
N THR A 517 -9.04 56.94 29.83
CA THR A 517 -10.07 56.57 30.81
C THR A 517 -11.44 56.46 30.14
N ALA A 518 -11.77 57.41 29.25
CA ALA A 518 -13.01 57.36 28.46
C ALA A 518 -13.05 56.15 27.52
N GLU A 519 -11.91 55.70 26.99
CA GLU A 519 -11.81 54.48 26.17
C GLU A 519 -12.02 53.19 27.01
N ILE A 520 -11.49 53.16 28.23
CA ILE A 520 -11.69 52.06 29.19
C ILE A 520 -13.16 51.99 29.64
N GLU A 521 -13.80 53.13 29.90
CA GLU A 521 -15.23 53.19 30.25
C GLU A 521 -16.13 52.81 29.08
N ARG A 522 -15.78 53.21 27.85
CA ARG A 522 -16.55 52.85 26.64
C ARG A 522 -16.46 51.36 26.32
N SER A 523 -15.34 50.72 26.65
CA SER A 523 -15.14 49.27 26.49
C SER A 523 -15.69 48.43 27.64
N THR A 524 -16.14 49.05 28.74
CA THR A 524 -16.74 48.36 29.90
C THR A 524 -18.24 48.63 30.00
N GLY A 525 -19.07 47.73 29.45
CA GLY A 525 -20.50 47.74 29.71
C GLY A 525 -20.82 47.58 31.21
N ARG A 526 -21.98 48.09 31.66
CA ARG A 526 -22.49 48.10 33.04
C ARG A 526 -22.61 46.69 33.68
N ALA A 527 -21.50 46.08 34.03
CA ALA A 527 -21.35 44.99 35.01
C ALA A 527 -19.86 44.63 35.11
N GLY A 528 -19.06 45.53 35.72
CA GLY A 528 -17.67 45.25 36.07
C GLY A 528 -17.57 44.12 37.09
N ARG A 529 -17.39 42.87 36.62
CA ARG A 529 -16.77 41.73 37.34
C ARG A 529 -16.75 40.47 36.45
N SER A 530 -15.56 40.11 35.95
CA SER A 530 -15.33 38.76 35.46
C SER A 530 -15.17 37.82 36.65
N ARG A 531 -16.13 36.92 36.85
CA ARG A 531 -15.91 35.68 37.59
C ARG A 531 -15.70 34.59 36.55
N ALA A 532 -14.48 34.09 36.46
CA ALA A 532 -14.21 32.81 35.81
C ALA A 532 -15.03 31.73 36.55
N PHE A 533 -16.13 31.30 35.96
CA PHE A 533 -16.91 30.19 36.48
C PHE A 533 -16.26 28.90 35.98
N THR A 534 -15.62 28.17 36.88
CA THR A 534 -15.22 26.76 36.74
C THR A 534 -16.41 25.80 36.52
N GLY A 535 -17.61 26.31 36.23
CA GLY A 535 -18.84 25.56 35.98
C GLY A 535 -19.64 25.98 34.75
N SER A 536 -19.14 26.87 33.88
CA SER A 536 -19.81 27.19 32.60
C SER A 536 -19.65 26.04 31.59
N ALA A 537 -18.42 25.54 31.42
CA ALA A 537 -18.11 24.43 30.51
C ALA A 537 -18.81 23.12 30.93
N GLU A 538 -18.85 22.81 32.23
CA GLU A 538 -19.53 21.61 32.73
C GLU A 538 -21.06 21.69 32.57
N ARG A 539 -21.65 22.88 32.78
CA ARG A 539 -23.07 23.11 32.49
C ARG A 539 -23.38 23.00 31.00
N ALA A 540 -22.52 23.56 30.14
CA ALA A 540 -22.65 23.44 28.68
C ALA A 540 -22.59 21.98 28.24
N ARG A 541 -21.62 21.20 28.74
CA ARG A 541 -21.48 19.76 28.48
C ARG A 541 -22.76 18.99 28.84
N ILE A 542 -23.29 19.20 30.06
CA ILE A 542 -24.51 18.52 30.52
C ILE A 542 -25.72 18.94 29.67
N ALA A 543 -25.86 20.23 29.35
CA ALA A 543 -26.97 20.75 28.56
C ALA A 543 -26.94 20.23 27.12
N VAL A 544 -25.78 20.26 26.45
CA VAL A 544 -25.58 19.73 25.10
C VAL A 544 -25.88 18.23 25.05
N ARG A 545 -25.34 17.45 26.00
CA ARG A 545 -25.61 16.01 26.07
C ARG A 545 -27.11 15.73 26.19
N LYS A 546 -27.80 16.38 27.13
CA LYS A 546 -29.26 16.20 27.31
C LYS A 546 -30.06 16.62 26.08
N ALA A 547 -29.68 17.73 25.44
CA ALA A 547 -30.35 18.24 24.25
C ALA A 547 -30.18 17.28 23.06
N ILE A 548 -28.95 16.81 22.81
CA ILE A 548 -28.65 15.84 21.75
C ILE A 548 -29.38 14.51 22.00
N THR A 549 -29.36 13.99 23.24
CA THR A 549 -30.10 12.76 23.57
C THR A 549 -31.60 12.93 23.26
N ARG A 550 -32.21 14.02 23.71
CA ARG A 550 -33.63 14.29 23.45
C ARG A 550 -33.95 14.43 21.95
N ALA A 551 -33.03 15.01 21.18
CA ALA A 551 -33.17 15.11 19.73
C ALA A 551 -33.10 13.74 19.06
N ILE A 552 -32.15 12.88 19.46
CA ILE A 552 -32.03 11.51 18.98
C ILE A 552 -33.28 10.69 19.32
N ASP A 553 -33.83 10.83 20.53
CA ASP A 553 -35.06 10.13 20.94
C ASP A 553 -36.28 10.59 20.13
N ALA A 554 -36.34 11.88 19.76
CA ALA A 554 -37.37 12.40 18.86
C ALA A 554 -37.24 11.85 17.43
N VAL A 555 -36.01 11.62 16.96
CA VAL A 555 -35.74 10.91 15.69
C VAL A 555 -36.13 9.43 15.82
N GLU A 556 -35.82 8.77 16.93
CA GLU A 556 -36.11 7.34 17.15
C GLU A 556 -37.59 7.02 17.07
N ALA A 557 -38.44 7.92 17.57
CA ALA A 557 -39.90 7.78 17.50
C ALA A 557 -40.45 7.73 16.06
N ARG A 558 -39.68 8.21 15.07
CA ARG A 558 -40.13 8.31 13.66
C ARG A 558 -39.29 7.47 12.70
N GLU A 559 -37.97 7.43 12.88
CA GLU A 559 -37.03 6.62 12.09
C GLU A 559 -35.97 5.97 13.01
N PRO A 560 -36.25 4.76 13.54
CA PRO A 560 -35.35 4.06 14.46
C PRO A 560 -33.94 3.83 13.89
N ALA A 561 -33.83 3.60 12.57
CA ALA A 561 -32.54 3.36 11.92
C ALA A 561 -31.64 4.61 11.92
N ALA A 562 -32.22 5.79 11.64
CA ALA A 562 -31.49 7.06 11.69
C ALA A 562 -31.06 7.42 13.12
N ALA A 563 -31.89 7.13 14.13
CA ALA A 563 -31.54 7.34 15.53
C ALA A 563 -30.42 6.41 16.00
N MET A 564 -30.46 5.13 15.61
CA MET A 564 -29.39 4.18 15.89
C MET A 564 -28.06 4.63 15.26
N ALA A 565 -28.11 5.09 14.00
CA ALA A 565 -26.95 5.66 13.32
C ALA A 565 -26.41 6.88 14.08
N LEU A 566 -27.25 7.86 14.45
CA LEU A 566 -26.85 9.03 15.25
C LEU A 566 -26.19 8.64 16.58
N ARG A 567 -26.73 7.66 17.31
CA ARG A 567 -26.15 7.19 18.59
C ARG A 567 -24.77 6.57 18.42
N SER A 568 -24.55 5.85 17.32
CA SER A 568 -23.27 5.20 17.03
C SER A 568 -22.20 6.15 16.48
N THR A 569 -22.61 7.29 15.91
CA THR A 569 -21.74 8.21 15.15
C THR A 569 -21.48 9.54 15.87
N VAL A 570 -22.33 9.94 16.80
CA VAL A 570 -22.19 11.19 17.55
C VAL A 570 -21.56 10.92 18.92
N THR A 571 -20.42 11.55 19.16
CA THR A 571 -19.76 11.55 20.48
C THR A 571 -20.07 12.87 21.18
N THR A 572 -20.55 12.80 22.43
CA THR A 572 -20.82 13.99 23.26
C THR A 572 -19.89 14.04 24.47
N GLY A 573 -19.21 15.17 24.67
CA GLY A 573 -18.28 15.42 25.77
C GLY A 573 -18.03 16.92 25.93
N TYR A 574 -16.90 17.30 26.54
CA TYR A 574 -16.44 18.70 26.48
C TYR A 574 -16.17 19.14 25.03
N GLN A 575 -15.73 18.18 24.22
CA GLN A 575 -15.73 18.21 22.76
C GLN A 575 -16.82 17.26 22.24
N CYS A 576 -17.57 17.70 21.24
CA CYS A 576 -18.59 16.90 20.56
C CYS A 576 -18.20 16.74 19.09
N SER A 577 -18.45 15.58 18.51
CA SER A 577 -18.12 15.30 17.10
C SER A 577 -19.12 14.32 16.49
N TYR A 578 -19.24 14.38 15.17
CA TYR A 578 -19.99 13.43 14.36
C TYR A 578 -19.03 12.72 13.40
N ARG A 579 -19.07 11.39 13.38
CA ARG A 579 -18.28 10.54 12.47
C ARG A 579 -19.22 9.62 11.70
N PRO A 580 -19.50 9.88 10.41
CA PRO A 580 -20.44 9.07 9.65
C PRO A 580 -20.03 7.59 9.61
N THR A 581 -21.02 6.69 9.66
CA THR A 581 -20.87 5.27 9.32
C THR A 581 -20.85 5.09 7.80
N ALA A 582 -20.43 3.93 7.31
CA ALA A 582 -20.36 3.66 5.88
C ALA A 582 -21.06 2.32 5.54
N THR A 583 -21.77 2.26 4.41
CA THR A 583 -22.43 1.03 3.90
C THR A 583 -22.01 0.73 2.47
N PRO A 584 -22.14 -0.52 1.99
CA PRO A 584 -21.81 -0.87 0.61
C PRO A 584 -22.38 0.12 -0.43
N VAL A 585 -21.57 0.45 -1.45
CA VAL A 585 -21.85 1.40 -2.56
C VAL A 585 -23.02 0.96 -3.42
#